data_AF-A0A073CJT8-F1
#
_entry.id   AF-A0A073CJT8-F1
#
_cell.length_a   1.000
_cell.length_b   1.000
_cell.length_c   1.000
_cell.angle_alpha   90.00
_cell.angle_beta   90.00
_cell.angle_gamma   90.00
#
_symmetry.space_group_name_H-M   'P 1'
#
loop_
_entity.id
_entity.type
_entity.pdbx_description
1 polymer ?
#
loop_
_entity_poly.entity_id
_entity_poly.type
_entity_poly.pdbx_seq_one_letter_code
_entity_poly.pdbx_strand_id
1 'polypeptide(L)' 'MSILAKETQPLKLSKLIDKQPNLNLELVNVLQSLQRRCLVDKIEDSFWLSPLIKQYLVI' A
#
# COMPACT_ATOMS: atom_id res chain seq x y z
N MET A 1 3.11 12.09 -1.85
CA MET A 1 2.45 11.31 -0.77
C MET A 1 1.87 10.03 -1.35
N SER A 2 2.18 8.86 -0.78
CA SER A 2 1.67 7.58 -1.28
C SER A 2 0.14 7.50 -1.15
N ILE A 3 -0.52 6.70 -2.00
CA ILE A 3 -1.98 6.47 -1.91
C ILE A 3 -2.33 5.88 -0.55
N LEU A 4 -1.61 4.84 -0.12
CA LEU A 4 -1.82 4.16 1.17
C LEU A 4 -1.65 5.09 2.39
N ALA A 5 -0.83 6.14 2.29
CA ALA A 5 -0.67 7.12 3.37
C ALA A 5 -1.92 7.97 3.61
N LYS A 6 -2.75 8.17 2.57
CA LYS A 6 -3.99 8.97 2.66
C LYS A 6 -5.20 8.16 3.12
N GLU A 7 -5.11 6.84 3.07
CA GLU A 7 -6.21 5.95 3.42
C GLU A 7 -6.27 5.73 4.95
N THR A 8 -7.50 5.73 5.48
CA THR A 8 -7.82 5.44 6.89
C THR A 8 -8.24 3.99 7.13
N GLN A 9 -8.46 3.22 6.07
CA GLN A 9 -8.71 1.78 6.11
C GLN A 9 -7.84 1.01 5.09
N PRO A 10 -7.61 -0.31 5.28
CA PRO A 10 -6.92 -1.14 4.30
C PRO A 10 -7.59 -1.03 2.92
N LEU A 11 -6.78 -0.87 1.88
CA LEU A 11 -7.25 -0.66 0.51
C LEU A 11 -7.09 -1.94 -0.31
N LYS A 12 -8.19 -2.42 -0.90
CA LYS A 12 -8.18 -3.61 -1.77
C LYS A 12 -7.24 -3.43 -2.98
N LEU A 13 -6.59 -4.52 -3.38
CA LEU A 13 -5.73 -4.55 -4.57
C LEU A 13 -6.43 -4.04 -5.83
N SER A 14 -7.70 -4.42 -6.06
CA SER A 14 -8.48 -3.94 -7.20
C SER A 14 -8.63 -2.42 -7.20
N LYS A 15 -8.93 -1.82 -6.04
CA LYS A 15 -9.01 -0.35 -5.90
C LYS A 15 -7.66 0.34 -6.06
N LEU A 16 -6.55 -0.32 -5.70
CA LEU A 16 -5.20 0.21 -5.92
C LEU A 16 -4.86 0.23 -7.41
N ILE A 17 -5.19 -0.85 -8.12
CA ILE A 17 -5.06 -0.98 -9.58
C ILE A 17 -5.85 0.13 -10.28
N ASP A 18 -7.10 0.34 -9.89
CA ASP A 18 -7.96 1.38 -10.48
C ASP A 18 -7.38 2.80 -10.29
N LYS A 19 -6.74 3.05 -9.14
CA LYS A 19 -6.10 4.33 -8.84
C LYS A 19 -4.72 4.49 -9.52
N GLN A 20 -4.14 3.42 -10.07
CA GLN A 20 -2.79 3.41 -10.62
C GLN A 20 -2.66 2.53 -11.88
N PRO A 21 -3.43 2.84 -12.94
CA PRO A 21 -3.57 1.97 -14.12
C PRO A 21 -2.26 1.73 -14.88
N ASN A 22 -1.31 2.66 -14.81
CA ASN A 22 -0.02 2.57 -15.51
C ASN A 22 0.98 1.60 -14.85
N LEU A 23 0.69 1.11 -13.64
CA LEU A 23 1.60 0.26 -12.86
C LEU A 23 1.09 -1.16 -12.69
N ASN A 24 0.01 -1.59 -13.35
CA ASN A 24 -0.67 -2.85 -13.03
C ASN A 24 0.21 -4.10 -12.90
N LEU A 25 1.11 -4.35 -13.85
CA LEU A 25 2.02 -5.50 -13.81
C LEU A 25 3.11 -5.37 -12.74
N GLU A 26 3.57 -4.14 -12.48
CA GLU A 26 4.63 -3.88 -11.50
C GLU A 26 4.09 -3.69 -10.08
N LEU A 27 2.82 -3.31 -9.93
CA LEU A 27 2.19 -2.95 -8.67
C LEU A 27 2.21 -4.12 -7.69
N VAL A 28 1.93 -5.32 -8.15
CA VAL A 28 2.00 -6.54 -7.32
C VAL A 28 3.42 -6.76 -6.82
N ASN A 29 4.43 -6.61 -7.69
CA ASN A 29 5.85 -6.76 -7.33
C ASN A 29 6.31 -5.69 -6.33
N VAL A 30 5.87 -4.44 -6.54
CA VAL A 30 6.13 -3.32 -5.63
C VAL A 30 5.50 -3.61 -4.26
N LEU A 31 4.23 -4.01 -4.21
CA LEU A 31 3.55 -4.33 -2.95
C LEU A 31 4.23 -5.49 -2.21
N GLN A 32 4.64 -6.55 -2.91
CA GLN A 32 5.39 -7.66 -2.31
C GLN A 32 6.78 -7.23 -1.81
N SER A 33 7.47 -6.34 -2.53
CA SER A 33 8.76 -5.78 -2.11
C SER A 33 8.60 -4.91 -0.85
N LEU A 34 7.59 -4.05 -0.81
CA LEU A 34 7.26 -3.21 0.34
C LEU A 34 6.83 -4.05 1.55
N GLN A 35 6.06 -5.13 1.34
CA GLN A 35 5.64 -6.05 2.40
C GLN A 35 6.84 -6.75 3.02
N ARG A 36 7.78 -7.24 2.21
CA ARG A 36 9.03 -7.85 2.70
C ARG A 36 9.90 -6.91 3.54
N ARG A 37 9.74 -5.59 3.34
CA ARG A 37 10.45 -4.54 4.09
C ARG A 37 9.65 -4.00 5.27
N CYS A 38 8.52 -4.62 5.61
CA CYS A 38 7.60 -4.18 6.67
C CYS A 38 7.09 -2.74 6.47
N LEU A 39 7.01 -2.27 5.23
CA LEU A 39 6.52 -0.93 4.90
C LEU A 39 5.00 -0.90 4.72
N VAL A 40 4.44 -2.02 4.25
CA VAL A 40 3.00 -2.23 4.10
C VAL A 40 2.60 -3.56 4.70
N ASP A 41 1.41 -3.60 5.28
CA ASP A 41 0.79 -4.82 5.78
C ASP A 41 -0.25 -5.31 4.77
N LYS A 42 -0.39 -6.64 4.66
CA LYS A 42 -1.40 -7.29 3.84
C LYS A 42 -2.41 -7.98 4.75
N ILE A 43 -3.68 -7.66 4.58
CA ILE A 43 -4.82 -8.30 5.27
C ILE A 43 -5.75 -8.80 4.17
N GLU A 44 -5.82 -10.13 4.00
CA GLU A 44 -6.47 -10.75 2.83
C GLU A 44 -5.94 -10.12 1.52
N ASP A 45 -6.79 -9.57 0.66
CA ASP A 45 -6.39 -8.86 -0.57
C ASP A 45 -6.33 -7.33 -0.41
N SER A 46 -6.25 -6.85 0.83
CA SER A 46 -6.13 -5.43 1.15
C SER A 46 -4.74 -5.09 1.65
N PHE A 47 -4.26 -3.91 1.28
CA PHE A 47 -2.97 -3.38 1.67
C PHE A 47 -3.14 -2.14 2.52
N TRP A 48 -2.28 -2.01 3.52
CA TRP A 48 -2.28 -0.90 4.46
C TRP A 48 -0.85 -0.43 4.67
N LEU A 49 -0.65 0.87 4.87
CA LEU A 49 0.66 1.37 5.26
C LEU A 49 0.93 0.96 6.71
N SER A 50 2.09 0.35 6.97
CA SER A 50 2.41 -0.14 8.31
C SER A 50 2.22 0.96 9.37
N PRO A 51 1.55 0.68 10.51
CA PRO A 51 1.34 1.64 11.59
C PRO A 51 2.64 2.31 12.06
N LEU A 52 3.75 1.57 12.05
CA LEU A 52 5.08 2.10 12.39
C LEU A 52 5.48 3.20 11.40
N ILE A 53 5.32 2.96 10.10
CA ILE A 53 5.67 3.93 9.05
C ILE A 53 4.75 5.15 9.09
N LYS A 54 3.47 4.97 9.46
CA LYS A 54 2.55 6.11 9.65
C LYS A 54 3.04 7.09 10.70
N GLN A 55 3.72 6.62 11.76
CA GLN A 55 4.30 7.51 12.79
C GLN A 55 5.39 8.43 12.24
N TYR A 56 6.12 8.00 11.21
CA TYR A 56 7.16 8.81 10.55
C TYR A 56 6.61 9.75 9.45
N LEU A 57 5.35 9.59 9.06
CA LEU A 57 4.69 10.46 8.07
C LEU A 57 3.91 11.61 8.70
N VAL A 58 3.79 11.65 10.03
CA VAL A 58 3.25 12.80 10.76
C VAL A 58 4.32 13.89 10.73
N ILE A 59 4.30 14.69 9.65
CA ILE A 59 5.00 15.97 9.51
C ILE A 59 3.93 17.02 9.21
#